data_AF-A0A968VQA8-F1
#
_entry.id   AF-A0A968VQA8-F1
#
_cell.length_a   1.000
_cell.length_b   1.000
_cell.length_c   1.000
_cell.angle_alpha   90.00
_cell.angle_beta   90.00
_cell.angle_gamma   90.00
#
_symmetry.space_group_name_H-M   'P 1'
#
loop_
_entity.id
_entity.type
_entity.pdbx_description
1 polymer ?
#
loop_
_entity_poly.entity_id
_entity_poly.type
_entity_poly.pdbx_seq_one_letter_code
_entity_poly.pdbx_strand_id
1 'polypeptide(L)'
;MIAEKDRGLRLRWRYQGKQYSLALGIPDGRVNRTQAESKARLIEVDIQTGHFDQTLDKYRKREQLERKREQTGLRAKLKQRLEVYYNSSDQAVLSLLEQSGIQVESPTDAESFTGWIRFNRKVKPSTLS
;
A
#
# COMPACT_ATOMS: atom_id res chain seq x y z
N MET A 1 -5.15 -14.59 -20.43
CA MET A 1 -3.98 -13.96 -21.08
C MET A 1 -3.74 -12.59 -20.47
N ILE A 2 -2.58 -12.39 -19.83
CA ILE A 2 -2.17 -11.14 -19.20
C ILE A 2 -1.47 -10.30 -20.27
N ALA A 3 -1.87 -9.02 -20.42
CA ALA A 3 -1.27 -8.11 -21.39
C ALA A 3 -0.77 -6.85 -20.66
N GLU A 4 0.53 -6.60 -20.80
CA GLU A 4 1.26 -5.50 -20.14
C GLU A 4 1.13 -4.21 -20.96
N LYS A 5 0.90 -3.07 -20.29
CA LYS A 5 1.05 -1.74 -20.89
C LYS A 5 1.29 -0.70 -19.79
N ASP A 6 2.55 -0.32 -19.60
CA ASP A 6 3.14 0.88 -18.95
C ASP A 6 2.61 1.45 -17.61
N ARG A 7 1.51 0.96 -17.02
CA ARG A 7 0.94 1.51 -15.76
C ARG A 7 0.34 0.45 -14.82
N GLY A 8 0.77 -0.80 -14.92
CA GLY A 8 0.41 -1.89 -14.01
C GLY A 8 -0.34 -3.06 -14.64
N LEU A 9 -0.46 -4.15 -13.87
CA LEU A 9 -1.07 -5.40 -14.30
C LEU A 9 -2.57 -5.25 -14.58
N ARG A 10 -3.04 -5.84 -15.69
CA ARG A 10 -4.45 -5.85 -16.09
C ARG A 10 -4.87 -7.25 -16.52
N LEU A 11 -6.02 -7.69 -16.03
CA LEU A 11 -6.69 -8.90 -16.46
C LEU A 11 -7.61 -8.58 -17.64
N ARG A 12 -7.56 -9.40 -18.69
CA ARG A 12 -8.42 -9.30 -19.87
C ARG A 12 -9.02 -10.67 -20.19
N TRP A 13 -10.33 -10.72 -20.37
CA TRP A 13 -11.05 -11.93 -20.73
C TRP A 13 -12.30 -11.60 -21.53
N ARG A 14 -12.94 -12.64 -22.09
CA ARG A 14 -14.20 -12.53 -22.81
C ARG A 14 -15.25 -13.38 -22.10
N TYR A 15 -16.46 -12.85 -21.95
CA TYR A 15 -17.59 -13.57 -21.39
C TYR A 15 -18.87 -13.15 -22.15
N GLN A 16 -19.63 -14.13 -22.64
CA GLN A 16 -20.85 -13.93 -23.44
C GLN A 16 -20.67 -12.92 -24.60
N GLY A 17 -19.58 -13.05 -25.36
CA GLY A 17 -19.29 -12.16 -26.51
C GLY A 17 -18.83 -10.75 -26.15
N LYS A 18 -18.85 -10.36 -24.86
CA LYS A 18 -18.33 -9.07 -24.38
C LYS A 18 -16.90 -9.20 -23.88
N GLN A 19 -16.08 -8.20 -24.17
CA GLN A 19 -14.71 -8.11 -23.68
C GLN A 19 -14.68 -7.36 -22.35
N TYR A 20 -14.13 -7.98 -21.32
CA TYR A 20 -13.97 -7.40 -19.99
C TYR A 20 -12.50 -7.11 -19.71
N SER A 21 -12.25 -6.04 -18.97
CA SER A 21 -10.91 -5.71 -18.51
C SER A 21 -10.93 -5.14 -17.10
N LEU A 22 -10.06 -5.67 -16.24
CA LEU A 22 -9.90 -5.24 -14.85
C LEU A 22 -8.45 -4.82 -14.63
N ALA A 23 -8.24 -3.52 -14.39
CA ALA A 23 -6.94 -3.01 -14.01
C ALA A 23 -6.72 -3.27 -12.51
N LEU A 24 -5.61 -3.95 -12.17
CA LEU A 24 -5.28 -4.27 -10.79
C LEU A 24 -4.50 -3.15 -10.10
N GLY A 25 -4.03 -2.15 -10.86
CA GLY A 25 -3.32 -0.98 -10.32
C GLY A 25 -2.11 -1.34 -9.45
N ILE A 26 -1.44 -2.46 -9.74
CA ILE A 26 -0.22 -2.92 -9.10
C ILE A 26 0.89 -3.00 -10.16
N PRO A 27 2.13 -2.60 -9.82
CA PRO A 27 3.27 -2.73 -10.72
C PRO A 27 3.55 -4.20 -11.01
N ASP A 28 4.10 -4.48 -12.18
CA ASP A 28 4.45 -5.85 -12.53
C ASP A 28 5.60 -6.36 -11.64
N GLY A 29 5.45 -7.59 -11.18
CA GLY A 29 6.36 -8.21 -10.22
C GLY A 29 5.94 -9.65 -9.96
N ARG A 30 6.89 -10.53 -9.62
CA ARG A 30 6.63 -11.98 -9.51
C ARG A 30 5.49 -12.31 -8.55
N VAL A 31 5.47 -11.67 -7.37
CA VAL A 31 4.41 -11.81 -6.37
C VAL A 31 3.08 -11.22 -6.86
N ASN A 32 3.14 -10.07 -7.53
CA ASN A 32 1.97 -9.36 -8.04
C ASN A 32 1.29 -10.12 -9.20
N ARG A 33 2.07 -10.84 -10.03
CA ARG A 33 1.56 -11.76 -11.05
C ARG A 33 0.81 -12.92 -10.42
N THR A 34 1.34 -13.53 -9.35
CA THR A 34 0.64 -14.60 -8.62
C THR A 34 -0.70 -14.12 -8.07
N GLN A 35 -0.76 -12.90 -7.50
CA GLN A 35 -2.03 -12.32 -7.06
C GLN A 35 -3.01 -12.08 -8.22
N ALA A 36 -2.50 -11.61 -9.37
CA ALA A 36 -3.29 -11.43 -10.57
C ALA A 36 -3.87 -12.75 -11.08
N GLU A 37 -3.09 -13.83 -11.06
CA GLU A 37 -3.52 -15.18 -11.43
C GLU A 37 -4.57 -15.74 -10.48
N SER A 38 -4.39 -15.59 -9.15
CA SER A 38 -5.41 -16.00 -8.18
C SER A 38 -6.74 -15.28 -8.42
N LYS A 39 -6.70 -13.98 -8.74
CA LYS A 39 -7.90 -13.21 -9.11
C LYS A 39 -8.52 -13.70 -10.42
N ALA A 40 -7.71 -13.99 -11.43
CA ALA A 40 -8.20 -14.53 -12.70
C ALA A 40 -8.94 -15.86 -12.48
N ARG A 41 -8.38 -16.77 -11.68
CA ARG A 41 -9.05 -18.04 -11.31
C ARG A 41 -10.37 -17.82 -10.60
N LEU A 42 -10.44 -16.84 -9.70
CA LEU A 42 -11.68 -16.54 -8.99
C LEU A 42 -12.78 -16.06 -9.95
N ILE A 43 -12.41 -15.23 -10.93
CA ILE A 43 -13.33 -14.79 -11.99
C ILE A 43 -13.75 -15.98 -12.86
N GLU A 44 -12.83 -16.88 -13.20
CA GLU A 44 -13.14 -18.10 -13.97
C GLU A 44 -14.12 -19.01 -13.22
N VAL A 45 -13.92 -19.23 -11.92
CA VAL A 45 -14.83 -20.02 -11.09
C VAL A 45 -16.20 -19.36 -10.99
N ASP A 46 -16.26 -18.04 -10.79
CA ASP A 46 -17.53 -17.29 -10.77
C ASP A 46 -18.26 -17.38 -12.13
N ILE A 47 -17.52 -17.38 -13.24
CA ILE A 47 -18.07 -17.59 -14.59
C ILE A 47 -18.66 -19.01 -14.73
N GLN A 48 -17.94 -20.03 -14.28
CA GLN A 48 -18.37 -21.43 -14.37
C GLN A 48 -19.59 -21.73 -13.48
N THR A 49 -19.65 -21.11 -12.30
CA THR A 49 -20.73 -21.28 -11.34
C THR A 49 -21.94 -20.37 -11.59
N GLY A 50 -21.86 -19.48 -12.59
CA GLY A 50 -22.94 -18.55 -12.93
C GLY A 50 -23.08 -17.36 -11.98
N HIS A 51 -22.13 -17.16 -11.05
CA HIS A 51 -22.09 -16.04 -10.10
C HIS A 51 -21.19 -14.89 -10.56
N PHE A 52 -20.87 -14.83 -11.85
CA PHE A 52 -20.03 -13.77 -12.41
C PHE A 52 -20.74 -12.42 -12.40
N ASP A 53 -20.14 -11.48 -11.69
CA ASP A 53 -20.61 -10.10 -11.64
C ASP A 53 -20.07 -9.33 -12.87
N GLN A 54 -20.96 -9.09 -13.83
CA GLN A 54 -20.65 -8.35 -15.07
C GLN A 54 -20.28 -6.87 -14.81
N THR A 55 -20.67 -6.30 -13.67
CA THR A 55 -20.32 -4.90 -13.32
C THR A 55 -18.88 -4.75 -12.84
N LEU A 56 -18.23 -5.88 -12.52
CA LEU A 56 -16.90 -5.97 -11.91
C LEU A 56 -16.78 -5.33 -10.52
N ASP A 57 -17.87 -4.84 -9.94
CA ASP A 57 -17.86 -4.13 -8.64
C ASP A 57 -17.48 -5.08 -7.49
N LYS A 58 -17.96 -6.32 -7.51
CA LYS A 58 -17.56 -7.37 -6.55
C LYS A 58 -16.04 -7.49 -6.47
N TYR A 59 -15.37 -7.53 -7.62
CA TYR A 59 -13.92 -7.74 -7.70
C TYR A 59 -13.13 -6.48 -7.31
N ARG A 60 -13.62 -5.29 -7.67
CA ARG A 60 -13.00 -4.01 -7.28
C ARG A 60 -13.13 -3.72 -5.78
N LYS A 61 -14.31 -3.92 -5.19
CA LYS A 61 -14.55 -3.72 -3.74
C LYS A 61 -13.68 -4.65 -2.90
N ARG A 62 -13.58 -5.91 -3.32
CA ARG A 62 -12.70 -6.87 -2.64
C ARG A 62 -11.23 -6.45 -2.71
N GLU A 63 -10.77 -5.93 -3.85
CA GLU A 63 -9.42 -5.40 -3.98
C GLU A 63 -9.15 -4.20 -3.06
N GLN A 64 -10.08 -3.27 -2.95
CA GLN A 64 -9.94 -2.14 -2.03
C GLN A 64 -9.87 -2.59 -0.57
N LEU A 65 -10.69 -3.57 -0.19
CA LEU A 65 -10.69 -4.14 1.16
C LEU A 65 -9.38 -4.89 1.46
N GLU A 66 -8.90 -5.72 0.53
CA GLU A 66 -7.63 -6.45 0.66
C GLU A 66 -6.46 -5.47 0.80
N ARG A 67 -6.41 -4.42 -0.03
CA ARG A 67 -5.40 -3.35 0.11
C ARG A 67 -5.47 -2.66 1.47
N LYS A 68 -6.67 -2.37 1.97
CA LYS A 68 -6.85 -1.75 3.30
C LYS A 68 -6.37 -2.69 4.42
N ARG A 69 -6.64 -4.00 4.29
CA ARG A 69 -6.17 -5.04 5.23
C ARG A 69 -4.65 -5.18 5.18
N GLU A 70 -4.06 -5.24 3.99
CA GLU A 70 -2.61 -5.30 3.78
C GLU A 70 -1.92 -4.05 4.31
N GLN A 71 -2.45 -2.85 4.08
CA GLN A 71 -1.93 -1.61 4.63
C GLN A 71 -2.01 -1.58 6.16
N THR A 72 -3.11 -2.08 6.73
CA THR A 72 -3.26 -2.21 8.18
C THR A 72 -2.23 -3.20 8.75
N GLY A 73 -2.03 -4.33 8.07
CA GLY A 73 -1.04 -5.36 8.45
C GLY A 73 0.40 -4.90 8.28
N LEU A 74 0.72 -4.14 7.23
CA LEU A 74 2.03 -3.54 7.02
C LEU A 74 2.31 -2.47 8.07
N ARG A 75 1.33 -1.61 8.37
CA ARG A 75 1.44 -0.65 9.49
C ARG A 75 1.66 -1.37 10.82
N ALA A 76 0.92 -2.45 11.10
CA ALA A 76 1.10 -3.23 12.31
C ALA A 76 2.49 -3.87 12.38
N LYS A 77 2.97 -4.46 11.27
CA LYS A 77 4.33 -5.01 11.17
C LYS A 77 5.42 -3.94 11.30
N LEU A 78 5.20 -2.74 10.76
CA LEU A 78 6.11 -1.61 10.90
C LEU A 78 6.11 -1.05 12.33
N LYS A 79 4.94 -0.94 12.98
CA LYS A 79 4.83 -0.58 14.40
C LYS A 79 5.53 -1.60 15.29
N GLN A 80 5.27 -2.90 15.07
CA GLN A 80 5.94 -3.98 15.79
C GLN A 80 7.46 -3.95 15.58
N ARG A 81 7.91 -3.62 14.36
CA ARG A 81 9.34 -3.46 14.04
C ARG A 81 9.95 -2.21 14.69
N LEU A 82 9.19 -1.12 14.83
CA LEU A 82 9.58 0.06 15.60
C LEU A 82 9.63 -0.23 17.12
N GLU A 83 8.76 -1.12 17.61
CA GLU A 83 8.74 -1.55 19.02
C GLU A 83 9.92 -2.47 19.37
N VAL A 84 10.41 -3.24 18.40
CA VAL A 84 11.50 -4.23 18.58
C VAL A 84 12.90 -3.63 18.33
N TYR A 85 13.02 -2.51 17.62
CA TYR A 85 14.30 -1.82 17.40
C TYR A 85 14.20 -0.34 17.76
N TYR A 86 14.35 -0.03 19.05
CA TYR A 86 14.77 1.29 19.50
C TYR A 86 16.21 1.53 19.01
N ASN A 87 16.36 2.05 17.78
CA ASN A 87 17.61 2.64 17.34
C ASN A 87 17.72 4.02 18.02
N SER A 88 18.86 4.35 18.60
CA SER A 88 19.16 5.68 19.19
C SER A 88 18.87 6.86 18.25
N SER A 89 18.86 6.61 16.94
CA SER A 89 18.43 7.55 15.90
C SER A 89 16.93 7.88 15.98
N ASP A 90 16.08 6.93 16.32
CA ASP A 90 14.63 7.12 16.43
C ASP A 90 14.27 7.94 17.67
N GLN A 91 14.99 7.76 18.78
CA GLN A 91 14.87 8.64 19.95
C GLN A 91 15.30 10.08 19.64
N ALA A 92 16.36 10.26 18.84
CA ALA A 92 16.76 11.58 18.37
C ALA A 92 15.67 12.23 17.50
N VAL A 93 15.01 11.45 16.64
CA VAL A 93 13.89 11.96 15.81
C VAL A 93 12.66 12.28 16.66
N LEU A 94 12.32 11.45 17.65
CA LEU A 94 11.19 11.69 18.56
C LEU A 94 11.39 12.95 19.41
N SER A 95 12.58 13.14 19.99
CA SER A 95 12.88 14.36 20.75
C SER A 95 12.83 15.63 19.90
N LEU A 96 13.24 15.56 18.62
CA LEU A 96 13.11 16.67 17.68
C LEU A 96 11.64 16.93 17.29
N LEU A 97 10.82 15.88 17.15
CA LEU A 97 9.38 16.02 16.90
C LEU A 97 8.68 16.73 18.07
N GLU A 98 8.96 16.31 19.30
CA GLU A 98 8.41 16.95 20.51
C GLU A 98 8.83 18.43 20.61
N GLN A 99 10.08 18.76 20.28
CA GLN A 99 10.55 20.15 20.26
C GLN A 99 9.95 21.00 19.13
N SER A 100 9.60 20.38 18.01
CA SER A 100 8.97 21.07 16.87
C SER A 100 7.47 21.31 17.06
N GLY A 101 6.79 20.46 17.85
CA GLY A 101 5.33 20.47 18.00
C GLY A 101 4.55 19.99 16.76
N ILE A 102 5.23 19.50 15.73
CA ILE A 102 4.61 19.07 14.46
C ILE A 102 4.05 17.65 14.61
N GLN A 103 2.75 17.48 14.37
CA GLN A 103 2.10 16.18 14.30
C GLN A 103 2.25 15.60 12.89
N VAL A 104 2.87 14.42 12.75
CA VAL A 104 3.13 13.78 11.45
C VAL A 104 2.12 12.67 11.19
N GLU A 105 0.99 13.01 10.56
CA GLU A 105 -0.06 12.03 10.20
C GLU A 105 -0.10 11.73 8.70
N SER A 106 0.51 12.61 7.88
CA SER A 106 0.55 12.53 6.42
C SER A 106 1.96 12.78 5.85
N PRO A 107 2.21 12.42 4.56
CA PRO A 107 3.48 12.71 3.89
C PRO A 107 3.82 14.20 3.83
N THR A 108 2.82 15.08 3.76
CA THR A 108 3.01 16.54 3.72
C THR A 108 3.50 17.08 5.07
N ASP A 109 3.06 16.47 6.17
CA ASP A 109 3.52 16.84 7.51
C ASP A 109 5.00 16.43 7.71
N ALA A 110 5.40 15.29 7.13
CA ALA A 110 6.78 14.83 7.15
C ALA A 110 7.72 15.79 6.39
N GLU A 111 7.28 16.36 5.27
CA GLU A 111 8.05 17.38 4.55
C GLU A 111 8.23 18.64 5.39
N SER A 112 7.17 19.09 6.05
CA SER A 112 7.19 20.25 6.96
C SER A 112 8.18 20.05 8.11
N PHE A 113 8.19 18.85 8.72
CA PHE A 113 9.16 18.47 9.75
C PHE A 113 10.60 18.45 9.23
N THR A 114 10.84 17.88 8.03
CA THR A 114 12.19 17.86 7.45
C THR A 114 12.71 19.26 7.11
N GLY A 115 11.82 20.16 6.69
CA GLY A 115 12.14 21.58 6.49
C GLY A 115 12.54 22.26 7.80
N TRP A 116 11.80 21.98 8.87
CA TRP A 116 12.11 22.48 10.21
C TRP A 116 13.47 21.99 10.72
N ILE A 117 13.81 20.71 10.53
CA ILE A 117 15.14 20.18 10.91
C ILE A 117 16.27 20.88 10.14
N ARG A 118 16.09 21.09 8.83
CA ARG A 118 17.11 21.74 8.00
C ARG A 118 17.35 23.19 8.42
N PHE A 119 16.29 23.88 8.84
CA PHE A 119 16.36 25.25 9.36
C PHE A 119 16.99 25.30 10.77
N ASN A 120 16.67 24.33 11.63
CA ASN A 120 17.12 24.28 13.02
C ASN A 120 18.32 23.35 13.27
N ARG A 121 19.20 23.22 12.27
CA ARG A 121 20.31 22.25 12.20
C ARG A 121 21.33 22.25 13.36
N LYS A 122 21.21 23.17 14.33
CA LYS A 122 22.06 23.28 15.54
C LYS A 122 21.44 22.63 16.79
N VAL A 123 20.20 22.14 16.72
CA VAL A 123 19.51 21.55 17.87
C VAL A 123 20.00 20.12 18.07
N LYS A 124 20.74 19.88 19.16
CA LYS A 124 21.19 18.55 19.53
C LYS A 124 20.04 17.81 20.23
N PRO A 125 19.78 16.54 19.89
CA PRO A 125 18.80 15.74 20.63
C PRO A 125 19.27 15.62 22.08
N SER A 126 18.37 15.92 23.02
CA SER A 126 18.63 15.79 24.45
C SER A 126 18.95 14.33 24.75
N THR A 127 20.21 14.03 25.05
CA THR A 127 20.63 12.67 25.40
C THR A 127 20.15 12.42 26.84
N LEU A 128 18.98 11.80 26.99
CA LEU A 128 18.53 11.28 28.28
C LEU A 128 19.41 10.08 28.62
N SER A 129 20.19 10.23 29.69
CA SER A 129 21.13 9.25 30.23
C SER A 129 20.45 8.20 31.10
#